data_AF-A0A8B0RWC8-F1
#
_entry.id   AF-A0A8B0RWC8-F1
#
_cell.length_a   1.000
_cell.length_b   1.000
_cell.length_c   1.000
_cell.angle_alpha   90.00
_cell.angle_beta   90.00
_cell.angle_gamma   90.00
#
_symmetry.space_group_name_H-M   'P 1'
#
loop_
_entity.id
_entity.type
_entity.pdbx_description
1 polymer ?
#
loop_
_entity_poly.entity_id
_entity_poly.type
_entity_poly.pdbx_seq_one_letter_code
_entity_poly.pdbx_strand_id
1 'polypeptide(L)'
;MASDDKIEELIREIAVKHGIAVGRDDPILILQTINTRLMQDSQAAQQEILDRFKEELEAIAHRWGDDAKGKAERTLNAALAASKEAMAKGMQDGGKAAAEAVRRELEAAAAQLAAPIREARRVSYMNIVAAGMAVFAAALALWASL
;
A
#
# COMPACT_ATOMS: atom_id res chain seq x y z
N MET A 1 22.30 31.27 -53.94
CA MET A 1 23.66 31.68 -54.34
C MET A 1 24.70 31.15 -53.34
N ALA A 2 24.68 29.86 -52.99
CA ALA A 2 25.60 29.29 -51.98
C ALA A 2 26.02 27.84 -52.27
N SER A 3 25.37 27.17 -53.24
CA SER A 3 25.66 25.80 -53.65
C SER A 3 26.71 25.73 -54.75
N ASP A 4 26.65 26.64 -55.73
CA ASP A 4 27.63 26.71 -56.83
C ASP A 4 29.03 27.06 -56.31
N ASP A 5 29.13 28.03 -55.38
CA ASP A 5 30.39 28.39 -54.72
C ASP A 5 31.04 27.21 -53.97
N LYS A 6 30.23 26.37 -53.32
CA LYS A 6 30.71 25.16 -52.61
C LYS A 6 31.22 24.09 -53.57
N ILE A 7 30.59 23.95 -54.73
CA ILE A 7 31.04 23.02 -55.78
C ILE A 7 32.35 23.51 -56.37
N GLU A 8 32.48 24.81 -56.63
CA GLU A 8 33.70 25.41 -57.20
C GLU A 8 34.89 25.35 -56.22
N GLU A 9 34.62 25.52 -54.92
CA GLU A 9 35.59 25.32 -53.85
C GLU A 9 36.04 23.86 -53.76
N LEU A 10 35.11 22.90 -53.84
CA LEU A 10 35.42 21.47 -53.85
C LEU A 10 36.27 21.07 -55.07
N ILE A 11 35.95 21.57 -56.26
CA ILE A 11 36.73 21.34 -57.48
C ILE A 11 38.16 21.85 -57.30
N ARG A 12 38.31 23.06 -56.74
CA ARG A 12 39.62 23.64 -56.45
C ARG A 12 40.39 22.81 -55.41
N GLU A 13 39.71 22.34 -54.38
CA GLU A 13 40.31 21.53 -53.32
C GLU A 13 40.81 20.17 -53.86
N ILE A 14 40.03 19.51 -54.71
CA ILE A 14 40.43 18.26 -55.37
C ILE A 14 41.67 18.48 -56.24
N ALA A 15 41.70 19.57 -57.00
CA ALA A 15 42.86 19.92 -57.83
C ALA A 15 44.13 20.17 -57.01
N VAL A 16 44.03 20.88 -55.89
CA VAL A 16 45.17 21.16 -55.00
C VAL A 16 45.66 19.91 -54.27
N LYS A 17 44.75 19.08 -53.75
CA LYS A 17 45.11 17.91 -52.93
C LYS A 17 45.54 16.69 -53.75
N HIS A 18 44.91 16.48 -54.90
CA HIS A 18 45.09 15.26 -55.69
C HIS A 18 45.78 15.51 -57.03
N GLY A 19 45.97 16.77 -57.45
CA GLY A 19 46.63 17.13 -58.72
C GLY A 19 45.79 16.81 -59.96
N ILE A 20 44.48 16.56 -59.80
CA ILE A 20 43.55 16.17 -60.87
C ILE A 20 42.64 17.35 -61.18
N ALA A 21 42.59 17.78 -62.44
CA ALA A 21 41.62 18.76 -62.91
C ALA A 21 40.28 18.08 -63.18
N VAL A 22 39.24 18.50 -62.46
CA VAL A 22 37.91 17.88 -62.52
C VAL A 22 36.90 18.90 -63.07
N GLY A 23 36.13 18.51 -64.08
CA GLY A 23 35.07 19.34 -64.67
C GLY A 23 33.71 19.14 -64.00
N ARG A 24 32.76 20.04 -64.26
CA ARG A 24 31.37 19.91 -63.76
C ARG A 24 30.67 18.64 -64.28
N ASP A 25 31.00 18.20 -65.49
CA ASP A 25 30.48 16.97 -66.12
C ASP A 25 31.32 15.72 -65.82
N ASP A 26 32.33 15.84 -64.95
CA ASP A 26 33.18 14.71 -64.59
C ASP A 26 32.36 13.66 -63.80
N PRO A 27 32.50 12.35 -64.10
CA PRO A 27 31.80 11.30 -63.38
C PRO A 27 31.99 11.35 -61.85
N ILE A 28 33.13 11.82 -61.34
CA ILE A 28 33.38 11.97 -59.90
C ILE A 28 32.45 13.03 -59.28
N LEU A 29 32.19 14.13 -59.99
CA LEU A 29 31.32 15.20 -59.52
C LEU A 29 29.84 14.79 -59.58
N ILE A 30 29.46 13.99 -60.58
CA ILE A 30 28.12 13.39 -60.65
C ILE A 30 27.90 12.44 -59.46
N LEU A 31 28.88 11.57 -59.14
CA LEU A 31 28.83 10.70 -57.96
C LEU A 31 28.72 11.49 -56.66
N GLN A 32 29.48 12.58 -56.52
CA GLN A 32 29.37 13.47 -55.35
C GLN A 32 27.97 14.07 -55.21
N THR A 33 27.36 14.47 -56.31
CA THR A 33 25.99 15.01 -56.34
C THR A 33 24.97 13.97 -55.90
N ILE A 34 25.07 12.75 -56.44
CA ILE A 34 24.20 11.63 -56.06
C ILE A 34 24.39 11.28 -54.58
N ASN A 35 25.64 11.19 -54.10
CA ASN A 35 25.93 10.87 -52.70
C ASN A 35 25.40 11.94 -51.75
N THR A 36 25.59 13.22 -52.08
CA THR A 36 25.06 14.33 -51.28
C THR A 36 23.54 14.25 -51.18
N ARG A 37 22.85 13.96 -52.30
CA ARG A 37 21.40 13.81 -52.31
C ARG A 37 20.95 12.58 -51.50
N LEU A 38 21.62 11.45 -51.67
CA LEU A 38 21.34 10.24 -50.90
C LEU A 38 21.52 10.47 -49.39
N MET A 39 22.55 11.23 -49.00
CA MET A 39 22.81 11.56 -47.60
C MET A 39 21.74 12.50 -47.02
N GLN A 40 21.26 13.45 -47.81
CA GLN A 40 20.12 14.31 -47.43
C GLN A 40 18.82 13.51 -47.28
N ASP A 41 18.52 12.64 -48.24
CA ASP A 41 17.33 11.79 -48.21
C ASP A 41 17.40 10.81 -47.03
N SER A 42 18.59 10.27 -46.74
CA SER A 42 18.81 9.40 -45.58
C SER A 42 18.62 10.15 -44.26
N GLN A 43 19.11 11.39 -44.14
CA GLN A 43 18.89 12.21 -42.95
C GLN A 43 17.40 12.52 -42.75
N ALA A 44 16.68 12.87 -43.82
CA ALA A 44 15.24 13.12 -43.76
C ALA A 44 14.46 11.87 -43.32
N ALA A 45 14.78 10.70 -43.90
CA ALA A 45 14.16 9.44 -43.52
C ALA A 45 14.48 9.05 -42.06
N GLN A 46 15.72 9.26 -41.60
CA GLN A 46 16.10 9.03 -40.21
C GLN A 46 15.34 9.95 -39.26
N GLN A 47 15.14 11.22 -39.62
CA GLN A 47 14.38 12.16 -38.81
C GLN A 47 12.92 11.72 -38.67
N GLU A 48 12.29 11.32 -39.77
CA GLU A 48 10.91 10.81 -39.74
C GLU A 48 10.77 9.56 -38.84
N ILE A 49 11.74 8.64 -38.91
CA ILE A 49 11.77 7.46 -38.04
C ILE A 49 11.91 7.86 -36.57
N LEU A 50 12.78 8.84 -36.25
CA LEU A 50 12.97 9.31 -34.88
C LEU A 50 11.73 10.01 -34.33
N ASP A 51 11.07 10.81 -35.14
CA ASP A 51 9.83 11.51 -34.76
C ASP A 51 8.72 10.49 -34.44
N ARG A 52 8.56 9.49 -35.31
CA ARG A 52 7.60 8.39 -35.07
C ARG A 52 7.96 7.58 -33.82
N PHE A 53 9.24 7.26 -33.62
CA PHE A 53 9.68 6.53 -32.44
C PHE A 53 9.40 7.31 -31.15
N LYS A 54 9.58 8.64 -31.17
CA LYS A 54 9.23 9.51 -30.05
C LYS A 54 7.73 9.51 -29.76
N GLU A 55 6.89 9.60 -30.79
CA GLU A 55 5.43 9.50 -30.63
C GLU A 55 5.01 8.16 -30.02
N GLU A 56 5.58 7.04 -30.50
CA GLU A 56 5.30 5.71 -29.95
C GLU A 56 5.75 5.59 -28.48
N LEU A 57 6.91 6.15 -28.14
CA LEU A 57 7.38 6.21 -26.75
C LEU A 57 6.45 7.03 -25.85
N GLU A 58 5.99 8.20 -26.30
CA GLU A 58 5.05 9.03 -25.54
C GLU A 58 3.72 8.29 -25.32
N ALA A 59 3.22 7.58 -26.34
CA ALA A 59 2.01 6.76 -26.23
C ALA A 59 2.18 5.59 -25.24
N ILE A 60 3.31 4.88 -25.29
CA ILE A 60 3.62 3.80 -24.34
C ILE A 60 3.78 4.35 -22.92
N ALA A 61 4.49 5.47 -22.75
CA ALA A 61 4.71 6.09 -21.45
C ALA A 61 3.37 6.53 -20.83
N HIS A 62 2.48 7.14 -21.61
CA HIS A 62 1.16 7.53 -21.14
C HIS A 62 0.34 6.31 -20.71
N ARG A 63 0.27 5.27 -21.55
CA ARG A 63 -0.45 4.03 -21.23
C ARG A 63 0.12 3.35 -19.98
N TRP A 64 1.44 3.30 -19.83
CA TRP A 64 2.06 2.73 -18.64
C TRP A 64 1.73 3.58 -17.40
N GLY A 65 1.74 4.91 -17.51
CA GLY A 65 1.31 5.80 -16.43
C GLY A 65 -0.12 5.47 -15.95
N ASP A 66 -1.05 5.33 -16.87
CA ASP A 66 -2.45 5.00 -16.57
C ASP A 66 -2.59 3.59 -15.98
N ASP A 67 -1.92 2.59 -16.56
CA ASP A 67 -1.95 1.21 -16.06
C ASP A 67 -1.33 1.09 -14.67
N ALA A 68 -0.22 1.79 -14.41
CA ALA A 68 0.43 1.82 -13.11
C ALA A 68 -0.47 2.48 -12.06
N LYS A 69 -1.10 3.61 -12.40
CA LYS A 69 -2.07 4.29 -11.55
C LYS A 69 -3.27 3.38 -11.25
N GLY A 70 -3.88 2.78 -12.27
CA GLY A 70 -5.02 1.88 -12.10
C GLY A 70 -4.68 0.61 -11.31
N LYS A 71 -3.45 0.11 -11.40
CA LYS A 71 -2.97 -1.01 -10.56
C LYS A 71 -2.77 -0.56 -9.11
N ALA A 72 -2.15 0.60 -8.89
CA ALA A 72 -1.95 1.16 -7.57
C ALA A 72 -3.29 1.41 -6.85
N GLU A 73 -4.26 2.02 -7.53
CA GLU A 73 -5.60 2.27 -7.00
C GLU A 73 -6.33 0.97 -6.63
N ARG A 74 -6.26 -0.05 -7.49
CA ARG A 74 -6.86 -1.37 -7.20
C ARG A 74 -6.22 -2.04 -5.99
N THR A 75 -4.89 -2.08 -5.93
CA THR A 75 -4.17 -2.66 -4.80
C THR A 75 -4.44 -1.90 -3.51
N LEU A 76 -4.42 -0.56 -3.56
CA LEU A 76 -4.72 0.28 -2.40
C LEU A 76 -6.15 0.06 -1.90
N ASN A 77 -7.14 0.04 -2.79
CA ASN A 77 -8.53 -0.22 -2.41
C ASN A 77 -8.73 -1.61 -1.82
N ALA A 78 -8.09 -2.64 -2.39
CA ALA A 78 -8.14 -3.99 -1.83
C ALA A 78 -7.50 -4.05 -0.44
N ALA A 79 -6.34 -3.42 -0.25
CA ALA A 79 -5.67 -3.35 1.04
C ALA A 79 -6.49 -2.57 2.07
N LEU A 80 -7.13 -1.46 1.66
CA LEU A 80 -7.98 -0.65 2.52
C LEU A 80 -9.25 -1.40 2.93
N ALA A 81 -9.88 -2.13 2.00
CA ALA A 81 -11.02 -2.99 2.29
C ALA A 81 -10.66 -4.09 3.31
N ALA A 82 -9.56 -4.81 3.06
CA ALA A 82 -9.07 -5.83 3.98
C ALA A 82 -8.74 -5.24 5.37
N SER A 83 -8.14 -4.04 5.42
CA SER A 83 -7.82 -3.35 6.67
C SER A 83 -9.08 -2.95 7.44
N LYS A 84 -10.11 -2.46 6.75
CA LYS A 84 -11.42 -2.13 7.37
C LYS A 84 -12.10 -3.36 7.93
N GLU A 85 -12.07 -4.47 7.20
CA GLU A 85 -12.64 -5.75 7.65
C GLU A 85 -11.90 -6.28 8.88
N ALA A 86 -10.56 -6.26 8.85
CA ALA A 86 -9.74 -6.66 9.99
C ALA A 86 -9.99 -5.77 11.22
N MET A 87 -10.12 -4.45 11.04
CA MET A 87 -10.46 -3.53 12.11
C MET A 87 -11.86 -3.81 12.69
N ALA A 88 -12.87 -4.00 11.83
CA ALA A 88 -14.23 -4.29 12.27
C ALA A 88 -14.28 -5.60 13.09
N LYS A 89 -13.59 -6.64 12.62
CA LYS A 89 -13.47 -7.91 13.34
C LYS A 89 -12.73 -7.75 14.66
N GLY A 90 -11.57 -7.08 14.66
CA GLY A 90 -10.80 -6.81 15.88
C GLY A 90 -11.59 -6.00 16.90
N MET A 91 -12.37 -5.01 16.47
CA MET A 91 -13.25 -4.22 17.33
C MET A 91 -14.38 -5.08 17.91
N GLN A 92 -14.99 -5.95 17.12
CA GLN A 92 -16.04 -6.87 17.59
C GLN A 92 -15.48 -7.86 18.62
N ASP A 93 -14.34 -8.47 18.32
CA ASP A 93 -13.70 -9.46 19.20
C ASP A 93 -13.20 -8.80 20.50
N GLY A 94 -12.58 -7.61 20.40
CA GLY A 94 -12.19 -6.81 21.55
C GLY A 94 -13.38 -6.37 22.40
N GLY A 95 -14.49 -5.97 21.78
CA GLY A 95 -15.72 -5.62 22.48
C GLY A 95 -16.34 -6.80 23.24
N LYS A 96 -16.36 -7.99 22.64
CA LYS A 96 -16.80 -9.22 23.32
C LYS A 96 -15.89 -9.57 24.50
N ALA A 97 -14.57 -9.54 24.29
CA ALA A 97 -13.60 -9.83 25.34
C ALA A 97 -13.73 -8.85 26.53
N ALA A 98 -13.92 -7.57 26.24
CA ALA A 98 -14.15 -6.56 27.27
C ALA A 98 -15.46 -6.81 28.05
N ALA A 99 -16.55 -7.12 27.34
CA ALA A 99 -17.82 -7.45 27.98
C ALA A 99 -17.73 -8.70 28.86
N GLU A 100 -17.01 -9.73 28.42
CA GLU A 100 -16.74 -10.93 29.22
C GLU A 100 -15.88 -10.64 30.45
N ALA A 101 -14.85 -9.80 30.32
CA ALA A 101 -14.03 -9.37 31.45
C ALA A 101 -14.86 -8.64 32.51
N VAL A 102 -15.69 -7.68 32.08
CA VAL A 102 -16.62 -6.95 32.98
C VAL A 102 -17.60 -7.91 33.66
N ARG A 103 -18.17 -8.87 32.93
CA ARG A 103 -19.06 -9.89 33.53
C ARG A 103 -18.35 -10.71 34.60
N ARG A 104 -17.12 -11.16 34.33
CA ARG A 104 -16.33 -11.93 35.31
C ARG A 104 -16.01 -11.11 36.56
N GLU A 105 -15.66 -9.84 36.41
CA GLU A 105 -15.43 -8.95 37.56
C GLU A 105 -16.70 -8.75 38.39
N LEU A 106 -17.85 -8.56 37.74
CA LEU A 106 -19.14 -8.44 38.41
C LEU A 106 -19.53 -9.73 39.15
N GLU A 107 -19.34 -10.89 38.53
CA GLU A 107 -19.59 -12.19 39.17
C GLU A 107 -18.65 -12.43 40.37
N ALA A 108 -17.37 -12.08 40.23
CA ALA A 108 -16.40 -12.19 41.32
C ALA A 108 -16.76 -11.26 42.49
N ALA A 109 -17.15 -10.02 42.21
CA ALA A 109 -17.60 -9.06 43.22
C ALA A 109 -18.88 -9.55 43.93
N ALA A 110 -19.85 -10.08 43.17
CA ALA A 110 -21.06 -10.66 43.73
C ALA A 110 -20.76 -11.87 44.62
N ALA A 111 -19.85 -12.74 44.21
CA ALA A 111 -19.42 -13.90 45.01
C ALA A 111 -18.72 -13.49 46.31
N GLN A 112 -17.85 -12.48 46.25
CA GLN A 112 -17.20 -11.91 47.44
C GLN A 112 -18.20 -11.31 48.43
N LEU A 113 -19.28 -10.70 47.96
CA LEU A 113 -20.35 -10.17 48.82
C LEU A 113 -21.27 -11.28 49.38
N ALA A 114 -21.50 -12.36 48.62
CA ALA A 114 -22.34 -13.47 49.07
C ALA A 114 -21.68 -14.32 50.16
N ALA A 115 -20.35 -14.46 50.14
CA ALA A 115 -19.59 -15.22 51.13
C ALA A 115 -19.84 -14.77 52.59
N PRO A 116 -19.65 -13.48 52.97
CA PRO A 116 -19.88 -13.00 54.34
C PRO A 116 -21.36 -13.05 54.74
N ILE A 117 -22.30 -12.85 53.80
CA ILE A 117 -23.73 -12.99 54.08
C ILE A 117 -24.07 -14.43 54.47
N ARG A 118 -23.50 -15.41 53.75
CA ARG A 118 -23.73 -16.83 54.01
C ARG A 118 -23.10 -17.27 55.33
N GLU A 119 -21.93 -16.72 55.65
CA GLU A 119 -21.27 -16.93 56.94
C GLU A 119 -22.05 -16.31 58.10
N ALA A 120 -22.49 -15.06 57.97
CA ALA A 120 -23.36 -14.38 58.94
C ALA A 120 -24.66 -15.15 59.19
N ARG A 121 -25.27 -15.70 58.13
CA ARG A 121 -26.47 -16.54 58.25
C ARG A 121 -26.20 -17.83 59.02
N ARG A 122 -25.05 -18.48 58.80
CA ARG A 122 -24.63 -19.69 59.54
C ARG A 122 -24.43 -19.39 61.03
N VAL A 123 -23.74 -18.29 61.35
CA VAL A 123 -23.53 -17.84 62.73
C VAL A 123 -24.87 -17.53 63.40
N SER A 124 -25.78 -16.86 62.70
CA SER A 124 -27.13 -16.56 63.20
C SER A 124 -27.92 -17.83 63.55
N TYR A 125 -27.92 -18.84 62.68
CA TYR A 125 -28.54 -20.14 62.98
C TYR A 125 -27.93 -20.82 64.22
N MET A 126 -26.60 -20.82 64.33
CA MET A 126 -25.92 -21.38 65.51
C MET A 126 -26.32 -20.63 66.79
N ASN A 127 -26.43 -19.31 66.73
CA ASN A 127 -26.82 -18.49 67.87
C ASN A 127 -28.28 -18.75 68.29
N ILE A 128 -29.20 -18.93 67.33
CA ILE A 128 -30.60 -19.30 67.61
C ILE A 128 -30.67 -20.66 68.32
N VAL A 129 -29.89 -21.65 67.86
CA VAL A 129 -29.82 -22.98 68.51
C VAL A 129 -29.24 -22.88 69.93
N ALA A 130 -28.16 -22.12 70.11
CA ALA A 130 -27.54 -21.90 71.41
C ALA A 130 -28.49 -21.21 72.40
N ALA A 131 -29.20 -20.18 71.96
CA ALA A 131 -30.23 -19.50 72.75
C ALA A 131 -31.36 -20.47 73.15
N GLY A 132 -31.82 -21.31 72.22
CA GLY A 132 -32.83 -22.35 72.50
C GLY A 132 -32.37 -23.34 73.57
N MET A 133 -31.12 -23.82 73.49
CA MET A 133 -30.53 -24.69 74.51
C MET A 133 -30.40 -24.00 75.87
N ALA A 134 -30.01 -22.72 75.89
CA ALA A 134 -29.88 -21.95 77.13
C ALA A 134 -31.24 -21.76 77.83
N VAL A 135 -32.29 -21.45 77.07
CA VAL A 135 -33.66 -21.36 77.60
C VAL A 135 -34.13 -22.72 78.13
N PHE A 136 -33.86 -23.80 77.41
CA PHE A 136 -34.21 -25.16 77.85
C PHE A 136 -33.48 -25.55 79.15
N ALA A 137 -32.17 -25.28 79.24
CA ALA A 137 -31.40 -25.53 80.45
C ALA A 137 -31.89 -24.70 81.64
N ALA A 138 -32.22 -23.41 81.43
CA ALA A 138 -32.80 -22.55 82.46
C ALA A 138 -34.16 -23.07 82.95
N ALA A 139 -35.00 -23.58 82.04
CA ALA A 139 -36.29 -24.18 82.39
C ALA A 139 -36.11 -25.46 83.25
N LEU A 140 -35.16 -26.32 82.89
CA LEU A 140 -34.83 -27.52 83.68
C LEU A 140 -34.27 -27.16 85.07
N ALA A 141 -33.39 -26.15 85.15
CA ALA A 141 -32.84 -25.70 86.42
C ALA A 141 -33.93 -25.14 87.35
N LEU A 142 -34.85 -24.34 86.80
CA LEU A 142 -36.02 -23.85 87.54
C LEU A 142 -36.91 -25.00 88.03
N TRP A 143 -37.18 -25.99 87.18
CA TRP A 143 -37.98 -27.16 87.55
C TRP A 143 -37.31 -28.00 88.66
N ALA A 144 -36.00 -28.18 88.60
CA ALA A 144 -35.25 -28.93 89.62
C ALA A 144 -35.13 -28.19 90.97
N SER A 145 -35.36 -26.88 90.99
CA SER A 145 -35.35 -26.05 92.19
C SER A 145 -36.72 -25.90 92.88
N LEU A 146 -37.77 -26.51 92.30
CA LEU A 146 -39.15 -26.51 92.80
C LEU A 146 -39.46 -27.82 93.53
#